data_AF-A0A4R1ZR73-F1
#
_entry.id   AF-A0A4R1ZR73-F1
#
_cell.length_a   1.000
_cell.length_b   1.000
_cell.length_c   1.000
_cell.angle_alpha   90.00
_cell.angle_beta   90.00
_cell.angle_gamma   90.00
#
_symmetry.space_group_name_H-M   'P 1'
#
loop_
_entity.id
_entity.type
_entity.pdbx_description
1 polymer ?
#
loop_
_entity_poly.entity_id
_entity_poly.type
_entity_poly.pdbx_seq_one_letter_code
_entity_poly.pdbx_strand_id
1 'polypeptide(L)'
;MIEGSSWALIGPATFFDFFKSMDDPVHLPIISKFMVCIRYVALLITLVLPALYISIISYSPDLLKVQFALLVAGSRMSVPFPSYVEIMFMLIMTEFLIEASIRLPKTISPTATTVGGLILGQAATEAGLVAEVMIIVISAVAISNFVIPVNSMHQAIRVIRYPLVILASFLGTVGVVIGILALMAYLCNLRSLGKPYMKLL
;
A
#
# COMPACT_ATOMS: atom_id res chain seq x y z
N MET A 1 -26.56 -11.98 -12.49
CA MET A 1 -25.52 -11.70 -13.48
C MET A 1 -25.52 -10.20 -13.71
N ILE A 2 -24.40 -9.52 -13.50
CA ILE A 2 -24.25 -8.12 -13.90
C ILE A 2 -23.66 -8.15 -15.32
N GLU A 3 -24.42 -7.66 -16.29
CA GLU A 3 -23.98 -7.41 -17.68
C GLU A 3 -23.27 -8.59 -18.36
N GLY A 4 -23.85 -9.79 -18.33
CA GLY A 4 -23.34 -10.95 -19.09
C GLY A 4 -22.07 -11.60 -18.53
N SER A 5 -21.61 -11.17 -17.35
CA SER A 5 -20.43 -11.75 -16.71
C SER A 5 -20.77 -12.88 -15.71
N SER A 6 -19.78 -13.76 -15.47
CA SER A 6 -19.86 -14.85 -14.48
C SER A 6 -19.74 -14.36 -13.02
N TRP A 7 -19.85 -13.05 -12.78
CA TRP A 7 -19.78 -12.48 -11.43
C TRP A 7 -21.16 -12.43 -10.78
N ALA A 8 -21.24 -12.96 -9.55
CA ALA A 8 -22.39 -12.83 -8.66
C ALA A 8 -22.12 -11.73 -7.64
N LEU A 9 -23.09 -10.84 -7.43
CA LEU A 9 -23.02 -9.81 -6.40
C LEU A 9 -23.33 -10.46 -5.05
N ILE A 10 -22.35 -10.53 -4.15
CA ILE A 10 -22.51 -11.03 -2.79
C ILE A 10 -22.69 -9.82 -1.87
N GLY A 11 -23.81 -9.75 -1.15
CA GLY A 11 -24.10 -8.68 -0.22
C GLY A 11 -25.09 -9.13 0.87
N PRO A 12 -25.07 -8.51 2.05
CA PRO A 12 -24.23 -7.38 2.46
C PRO A 12 -22.78 -7.79 2.73
N ALA A 13 -21.83 -6.95 2.33
CA ALA A 13 -20.40 -7.17 2.55
C ALA A 13 -19.90 -6.28 3.70
N THR A 14 -19.14 -6.87 4.63
CA THR A 14 -18.44 -6.12 5.69
C THR A 14 -16.97 -5.91 5.35
N PHE A 15 -16.32 -4.94 5.99
CA PHE A 15 -14.88 -4.70 5.81
C PHE A 15 -14.03 -5.97 6.01
N PHE A 16 -14.38 -6.78 7.02
CA PHE A 16 -13.65 -7.99 7.39
C PHE A 16 -13.78 -9.11 6.35
N ASP A 17 -14.84 -9.12 5.54
CA ASP A 17 -15.04 -10.16 4.53
C ASP A 17 -14.03 -10.05 3.37
N PHE A 18 -13.47 -8.86 3.12
CA PHE A 18 -12.44 -8.66 2.10
C PHE A 18 -11.06 -9.22 2.47
N PHE A 19 -10.87 -9.58 3.75
CA PHE A 19 -9.61 -10.17 4.24
C PHE A 19 -9.72 -11.67 4.47
N LYS A 20 -10.87 -12.28 4.15
CA LYS A 20 -11.05 -13.72 4.14
C LYS A 20 -10.78 -14.25 2.74
N SER A 21 -9.98 -15.30 2.64
CA SER A 21 -9.78 -16.05 1.40
C SER A 21 -10.71 -17.26 1.35
N MET A 22 -10.94 -17.78 0.16
CA MET A 22 -11.75 -18.99 -0.06
C MET A 22 -11.12 -20.24 0.58
N ASP A 23 -9.80 -20.25 0.75
CA ASP A 23 -9.05 -21.37 1.32
C ASP A 23 -8.99 -21.34 2.86
N ASP A 24 -9.33 -20.20 3.48
CA ASP A 24 -9.24 -20.01 4.94
C ASP A 24 -10.07 -21.02 5.77
N PRO A 25 -11.26 -21.49 5.34
CA PRO A 25 -12.03 -22.51 6.05
C PRO A 25 -11.48 -23.93 5.89
N VAL A 26 -10.64 -24.16 4.88
CA VAL A 26 -10.07 -25.48 4.58
C VAL A 26 -8.90 -25.80 5.52
N HIS A 27 -8.21 -24.76 6.00
CA HIS A 27 -7.07 -24.90 6.90
C HIS A 27 -7.46 -25.02 8.38
N LEU A 28 -6.51 -25.50 9.18
CA LEU A 28 -6.62 -25.48 10.64
C LEU A 28 -6.93 -24.06 11.14
N PRO A 29 -7.82 -23.90 12.14
CA PRO A 29 -8.28 -22.59 12.59
C PRO A 29 -7.14 -21.70 13.14
N ILE A 30 -6.07 -22.29 13.67
CA ILE A 30 -4.89 -21.54 14.14
C ILE A 30 -4.12 -20.91 12.97
N ILE A 31 -3.96 -21.64 11.86
CA ILE A 31 -3.24 -21.19 10.67
C ILE A 31 -4.06 -20.09 9.97
N SER A 32 -5.37 -20.31 9.85
CA SER A 32 -6.30 -19.35 9.25
C SER A 32 -6.28 -18.00 9.98
N LYS A 33 -6.34 -18.01 11.33
CA LYS A 33 -6.22 -16.79 12.14
C LYS A 33 -4.88 -16.08 11.98
N PHE A 34 -3.79 -16.84 11.89
CA PHE A 34 -2.45 -16.27 11.66
C PHE A 34 -2.35 -15.59 10.29
N MET A 35 -2.87 -16.22 9.22
CA MET A 35 -2.91 -15.62 7.89
C MET A 35 -3.73 -14.34 7.84
N VAL A 36 -4.89 -14.33 8.51
CA VAL A 36 -5.73 -13.13 8.63
C VAL A 36 -5.00 -12.00 9.37
N CYS A 37 -4.23 -12.31 10.41
CA CYS A 37 -3.39 -11.34 11.12
C CYS A 37 -2.34 -10.71 10.18
N ILE A 38 -1.63 -11.53 9.39
CA ILE A 38 -0.67 -11.04 8.40
C ILE A 38 -1.35 -10.10 7.38
N ARG A 39 -2.56 -10.42 6.93
CA ARG A 39 -3.31 -9.56 5.99
C ARG A 39 -3.65 -8.19 6.59
N TYR A 40 -3.97 -8.10 7.88
CA TYR A 40 -4.17 -6.80 8.54
C TYR A 40 -2.86 -6.02 8.70
N VAL A 41 -1.76 -6.69 9.01
CA VAL A 41 -0.43 -6.04 9.06
C VAL A 41 -0.05 -5.53 7.68
N ALA A 42 -0.27 -6.31 6.63
CA ALA A 42 -0.02 -5.93 5.25
C ALA A 42 -0.86 -4.70 4.85
N LEU A 43 -2.15 -4.65 5.23
CA LEU A 43 -2.99 -3.48 5.02
C LEU A 43 -2.41 -2.22 5.67
N LEU A 44 -1.97 -2.32 6.93
CA LEU A 44 -1.35 -1.18 7.63
C LEU A 44 -0.07 -0.72 6.92
N ILE A 45 0.78 -1.65 6.50
CA ILE A 45 2.01 -1.33 5.76
C ILE A 45 1.66 -0.64 4.43
N THR A 46 0.78 -1.22 3.63
CA THR A 46 0.41 -0.69 2.32
C THR A 46 -0.19 0.73 2.42
N LEU A 47 -0.95 1.02 3.46
CA LEU A 47 -1.70 2.27 3.58
C LEU A 47 -0.94 3.36 4.34
N VAL A 48 -0.25 3.00 5.43
CA VAL A 48 0.32 3.96 6.39
C VAL A 48 1.83 4.15 6.19
N LEU A 49 2.58 3.12 5.81
CA LEU A 49 4.04 3.20 5.65
C LEU A 49 4.52 4.32 4.72
N PRO A 50 3.94 4.54 3.51
CA PRO A 50 4.42 5.59 2.62
C PRO A 50 4.17 6.99 3.20
N ALA A 51 3.01 7.22 3.80
CA ALA A 51 2.68 8.50 4.43
C ALA A 51 3.55 8.76 5.67
N LEU A 52 3.81 7.72 6.48
CA LEU A 52 4.73 7.81 7.61
C LEU A 52 6.15 8.16 7.20
N TYR A 53 6.67 7.55 6.14
CA TYR A 53 8.02 7.82 5.65
C TYR A 53 8.24 9.32 5.38
N ILE A 54 7.31 9.96 4.66
CA ILE A 54 7.36 11.40 4.37
C ILE A 54 7.34 12.19 5.68
N SER A 55 6.39 11.86 6.56
CA SER A 55 6.19 12.59 7.80
C SER A 55 7.42 12.58 8.71
N ILE A 56 8.09 11.43 8.84
CA ILE A 56 9.26 11.28 9.72
C ILE A 56 10.45 12.00 9.10
N ILE A 57 10.73 11.78 7.81
CA ILE A 57 11.96 12.29 7.20
C ILE A 57 11.89 13.78 6.92
N SER A 58 10.72 14.31 6.54
CA SER A 58 10.57 15.73 6.22
C SER A 58 10.26 16.61 7.44
N TYR A 59 9.58 16.11 8.47
CA TYR A 59 9.09 16.94 9.59
C TYR A 59 9.63 16.55 10.97
N SER A 60 10.02 15.30 11.19
CA SER A 60 10.45 14.85 12.52
C SER A 60 11.56 13.80 12.46
N PRO A 61 12.75 14.15 11.93
CA PRO A 61 13.88 13.23 11.83
C PRO A 61 14.41 12.81 13.20
N ASP A 62 14.18 13.61 14.25
CA ASP A 62 14.59 13.33 15.63
C ASP A 62 13.93 12.08 16.24
N LEU A 63 12.83 11.60 15.65
CA LEU A 63 12.17 10.36 16.06
C LEU A 63 13.00 9.11 15.72
N LEU A 64 13.97 9.23 14.81
CA LEU A 64 14.84 8.13 14.40
C LEU A 64 16.06 8.03 15.31
N LYS A 65 16.48 6.79 15.60
CA LYS A 65 17.78 6.57 16.25
C LYS A 65 18.87 7.21 15.39
N VAL A 66 19.80 7.90 16.02
CA VAL A 66 20.87 8.68 15.35
C VAL A 66 21.58 7.89 14.25
N GLN A 67 21.88 6.61 14.48
CA GLN A 67 22.52 5.74 13.47
C GLN A 67 21.67 5.55 12.21
N PHE A 68 20.35 5.40 12.35
CA PHE A 68 19.45 5.24 11.22
C PHE A 68 19.20 6.58 10.51
N ALA A 69 19.09 7.67 11.28
CA ALA A 69 18.99 9.02 10.71
C ALA A 69 20.21 9.37 9.85
N LEU A 70 21.42 9.00 10.29
CA LEU A 70 22.67 9.16 9.53
C LEU A 70 22.68 8.34 8.24
N LEU A 71 22.22 7.08 8.29
CA LEU A 71 22.11 6.23 7.10
C LEU A 71 21.14 6.85 6.07
N VAL A 72 19.98 7.31 6.54
CA VAL A 72 18.99 7.99 5.69
C VAL A 72 19.59 9.27 5.11
N ALA A 73 20.23 10.11 5.93
CA ALA A 73 20.86 11.35 5.47
C ALA A 73 21.96 11.09 4.43
N GLY A 74 22.79 10.07 4.64
CA GLY A 74 23.83 9.65 3.68
C GLY A 74 23.24 9.18 2.35
N SER A 75 22.17 8.39 2.39
CA SER A 75 21.48 7.89 1.18
C SER A 75 20.80 8.99 0.36
N ARG A 76 20.64 10.20 0.92
CA ARG A 76 19.99 11.34 0.27
C ARG A 76 20.97 12.41 -0.19
N MET A 77 22.26 12.27 0.09
CA MET A 77 23.28 13.26 -0.29
C MET A 77 23.37 13.42 -1.81
N SER A 78 23.09 12.36 -2.57
CA SER A 78 23.08 12.33 -4.03
C SER A 78 21.72 12.68 -4.65
N VAL A 79 20.66 12.82 -3.84
CA VAL A 79 19.29 12.94 -4.34
C VAL A 79 18.82 14.41 -4.28
N PRO A 80 18.51 15.05 -5.42
CA PRO A 80 18.16 16.47 -5.46
C PRO A 80 16.68 16.73 -5.11
N PHE A 81 15.84 15.69 -5.06
CA PHE A 81 14.40 15.82 -4.87
C PHE A 81 13.99 15.74 -3.39
N PRO A 82 12.93 16.45 -2.98
CA PRO A 82 12.37 16.30 -1.65
C PRO A 82 11.58 14.99 -1.52
N SER A 83 11.38 14.53 -0.28
CA SER A 83 10.84 13.18 0.00
C SER A 83 9.47 12.92 -0.62
N TYR A 84 8.64 13.96 -0.69
CA TYR A 84 7.29 13.85 -1.24
C TYR A 84 7.28 13.71 -2.77
N VAL A 85 8.28 14.23 -3.49
CA VAL A 85 8.40 14.03 -4.94
C VAL A 85 8.91 12.62 -5.23
N GLU A 86 9.95 12.18 -4.51
CA GLU A 86 10.50 10.83 -4.65
C GLU A 86 9.43 9.76 -4.48
N ILE A 87 8.60 9.86 -3.42
CA ILE A 87 7.60 8.85 -3.13
C ILE A 87 6.44 8.88 -4.13
N MET A 88 6.04 10.07 -4.58
CA MET A 88 4.96 10.20 -5.56
C MET A 88 5.40 9.60 -6.90
N PHE A 89 6.63 9.90 -7.33
CA PHE A 89 7.24 9.31 -8.52
C PHE A 89 7.28 7.78 -8.42
N MET A 90 7.84 7.23 -7.34
CA MET A 90 7.96 5.78 -7.19
C MET A 90 6.61 5.07 -7.05
N LEU A 91 5.63 5.68 -6.36
CA LEU A 91 4.27 5.14 -6.28
C LEU A 91 3.65 5.07 -7.67
N ILE A 92 3.70 6.15 -8.45
CA ILE A 92 3.15 6.17 -9.82
C ILE A 92 3.84 5.13 -10.72
N MET A 93 5.18 5.05 -10.68
CA MET A 93 5.92 4.07 -11.49
C MET A 93 5.56 2.63 -11.12
N THR A 94 5.39 2.36 -9.82
CA THR A 94 4.95 1.03 -9.34
C THR A 94 3.53 0.71 -9.80
N GLU A 95 2.62 1.69 -9.79
CA GLU A 95 1.26 1.50 -10.29
C GLU A 95 1.24 1.23 -11.80
N PHE A 96 2.06 1.94 -12.59
CA PHE A 96 2.22 1.66 -14.02
C PHE A 96 2.74 0.25 -14.28
N LEU A 97 3.73 -0.18 -13.50
CA LEU A 97 4.28 -1.52 -13.59
C LEU A 97 3.22 -2.58 -13.28
N ILE A 98 2.46 -2.42 -12.19
CA ILE A 98 1.41 -3.37 -11.81
C ILE A 98 0.29 -3.39 -12.86
N GLU A 99 -0.16 -2.22 -13.33
CA GLU A 99 -1.24 -2.11 -14.32
C GLU A 99 -0.84 -2.67 -15.69
N ALA A 100 0.41 -2.49 -16.10
CA ALA A 100 0.95 -3.15 -17.29
C ALA A 100 1.00 -4.68 -17.10
N SER A 101 1.41 -5.13 -15.91
CA SER A 101 1.59 -6.55 -15.61
C SER A 101 0.29 -7.34 -15.62
N ILE A 102 -0.82 -6.76 -15.16
CA ILE A 102 -2.14 -7.43 -15.20
C ILE A 102 -2.71 -7.55 -16.62
N ARG A 103 -2.25 -6.73 -17.56
CA ARG A 103 -2.70 -6.74 -18.97
C ARG A 103 -1.90 -7.68 -19.85
N LEU A 104 -0.71 -8.10 -19.39
CA LEU A 104 0.12 -9.07 -20.08
C LEU A 104 -0.44 -10.49 -19.92
N PRO A 105 -0.25 -11.38 -20.92
CA PRO A 105 -0.52 -12.80 -20.77
C PRO A 105 0.16 -13.39 -19.52
N LYS A 106 -0.56 -14.28 -18.83
CA LYS A 106 -0.10 -14.87 -17.54
C LYS A 106 1.27 -15.56 -17.62
N THR A 107 1.68 -16.00 -18.80
CA THR A 107 2.98 -16.65 -19.04
C THR A 107 4.16 -15.69 -19.00
N ILE A 108 3.96 -14.40 -19.36
CA ILE A 108 5.04 -13.40 -19.43
C ILE A 108 4.93 -12.31 -18.36
N SER A 109 3.77 -12.17 -17.72
CA SER A 109 3.52 -11.17 -16.66
C SER A 109 4.52 -11.24 -15.50
N PRO A 110 4.89 -12.41 -14.94
CA PRO A 110 5.89 -12.50 -13.87
C PRO A 110 7.29 -12.03 -14.30
N THR A 111 7.71 -12.35 -15.53
CA THR A 111 9.01 -11.93 -16.07
C THR A 111 9.04 -10.43 -16.27
N ALA A 112 7.99 -9.84 -16.87
CA ALA A 112 7.89 -8.40 -17.06
C ALA A 112 7.86 -7.63 -15.74
N THR A 113 7.12 -8.12 -14.74
CA THR A 113 7.06 -7.53 -13.40
C THR A 113 8.42 -7.52 -12.72
N THR A 114 9.13 -8.66 -12.78
CA THR A 114 10.46 -8.82 -12.15
C THR A 114 11.50 -7.92 -12.82
N VAL A 115 11.59 -7.95 -14.15
CA VAL A 115 12.55 -7.15 -14.92
C VAL A 115 12.24 -5.66 -14.78
N GLY A 116 10.96 -5.27 -14.89
CA GLY A 116 10.53 -3.89 -14.72
C GLY A 116 10.84 -3.35 -13.33
N GLY A 117 10.61 -4.15 -12.28
CA GLY A 117 10.83 -3.73 -10.90
C GLY A 117 12.31 -3.58 -10.57
N LEU A 118 13.15 -4.52 -11.03
CA LEU A 118 14.59 -4.47 -10.85
C LEU A 118 15.20 -3.27 -11.59
N ILE A 119 14.87 -3.09 -12.88
CA ILE A 119 15.38 -1.98 -13.68
C ILE A 119 14.91 -0.64 -13.11
N LEU A 120 13.63 -0.52 -12.73
CA LEU A 120 13.10 0.68 -12.11
C LEU A 120 13.87 1.04 -10.84
N GLY A 121 14.11 0.06 -9.96
CA GLY A 121 14.84 0.28 -8.71
C GLY A 121 16.30 0.67 -8.95
N GLN A 122 17.03 -0.11 -9.75
CA GLN A 122 18.46 0.12 -10.01
C GLN A 122 18.70 1.42 -10.77
N ALA A 123 17.94 1.69 -11.83
CA ALA A 123 18.09 2.91 -12.61
C ALA A 123 17.72 4.15 -11.78
N ALA A 124 16.71 4.06 -10.91
CA ALA A 124 16.33 5.18 -10.04
C ALA A 124 17.42 5.53 -9.01
N THR A 125 18.10 4.53 -8.44
CA THR A 125 19.25 4.77 -7.53
C THR A 125 20.47 5.27 -8.28
N GLU A 126 20.82 4.66 -9.42
CA GLU A 126 22.02 5.01 -10.18
C GLU A 126 21.93 6.42 -10.76
N ALA A 127 20.73 6.83 -11.20
CA ALA A 127 20.47 8.20 -11.64
C ALA A 127 20.41 9.22 -10.49
N GLY A 128 20.50 8.78 -9.23
CA GLY A 128 20.38 9.65 -8.06
C GLY A 128 19.00 10.30 -7.92
N LEU A 129 17.95 9.72 -8.52
CA LEU A 129 16.60 10.30 -8.50
C LEU A 129 15.86 9.96 -7.20
N VAL A 130 16.20 8.82 -6.58
CA VAL A 130 15.48 8.26 -5.44
C VAL A 130 16.49 7.66 -4.46
N ALA A 131 16.25 7.86 -3.16
CA ALA A 131 17.11 7.29 -2.13
C ALA A 131 16.92 5.77 -1.97
N GLU A 132 17.98 5.04 -1.64
CA GLU A 132 17.92 3.57 -1.44
C GLU A 132 16.87 3.18 -0.40
N VAL A 133 16.76 3.94 0.70
CA VAL A 133 15.77 3.69 1.76
C VAL A 133 14.33 3.82 1.23
N MET A 134 14.09 4.73 0.29
CA MET A 134 12.77 4.90 -0.33
C MET A 134 12.38 3.64 -1.12
N ILE A 135 13.31 3.02 -1.85
CA ILE A 135 13.04 1.80 -2.62
C ILE A 135 12.68 0.64 -1.72
N ILE A 136 13.33 0.52 -0.55
CA ILE A 136 12.99 -0.49 0.45
C ILE A 136 11.54 -0.30 0.91
N VAL A 137 11.14 0.94 1.21
CA VAL A 137 9.78 1.28 1.63
C VAL A 137 8.76 0.94 0.54
N ILE A 138 9.00 1.35 -0.70
CA ILE A 138 8.10 1.07 -1.82
C ILE A 138 8.01 -0.42 -2.13
N SER A 139 9.12 -1.16 -2.01
CA SER A 139 9.14 -2.62 -2.19
C SER A 139 8.31 -3.32 -1.11
N ALA A 140 8.45 -2.94 0.16
CA ALA A 140 7.64 -3.47 1.25
C ALA A 140 6.15 -3.20 1.03
N VAL A 141 5.83 -2.00 0.56
CA VAL A 141 4.47 -1.59 0.20
C VAL A 141 3.90 -2.40 -0.96
N ALA A 142 4.69 -2.62 -2.02
CA ALA A 142 4.29 -3.39 -3.19
C ALA A 142 4.03 -4.86 -2.84
N ILE A 143 4.94 -5.49 -2.08
CA ILE A 143 4.80 -6.87 -1.61
C ILE A 143 3.56 -7.02 -0.73
N SER A 144 3.36 -6.11 0.23
CA SER A 144 2.21 -6.13 1.13
C SER A 144 0.88 -6.00 0.38
N ASN A 145 0.88 -5.30 -0.75
CA ASN A 145 -0.32 -5.12 -1.56
C ASN A 145 -0.83 -6.43 -2.21
N PHE A 146 0.06 -7.38 -2.48
CA PHE A 146 -0.29 -8.69 -3.04
C PHE A 146 -0.85 -9.68 -2.00
N VAL A 147 -0.75 -9.35 -0.70
CA VAL A 147 -1.27 -10.18 0.38
C VAL A 147 -2.81 -10.07 0.50
N ILE A 148 -3.40 -9.00 -0.04
CA ILE A 148 -4.84 -8.75 -0.01
C ILE A 148 -5.54 -9.69 -1.02
N PRO A 149 -6.41 -10.62 -0.57
CA PRO A 149 -6.91 -11.69 -1.43
C PRO A 149 -7.97 -11.21 -2.43
N VAL A 150 -8.77 -10.20 -2.05
CA VAL A 150 -9.88 -9.71 -2.87
C VAL A 150 -9.44 -8.52 -3.71
N ASN A 151 -9.50 -8.68 -5.05
CA ASN A 151 -9.00 -7.67 -6.00
C ASN A 151 -9.70 -6.29 -5.87
N SER A 152 -11.00 -6.25 -5.56
CA SER A 152 -11.72 -4.99 -5.36
C SER A 152 -11.21 -4.20 -4.15
N MET A 153 -10.81 -4.90 -3.07
CA MET A 153 -10.21 -4.25 -1.90
C MET A 153 -8.77 -3.81 -2.18
N HIS A 154 -7.99 -4.63 -2.88
CA HIS A 154 -6.66 -4.27 -3.35
C HIS A 154 -6.67 -2.97 -4.17
N GLN A 155 -7.58 -2.83 -5.13
CA GLN A 155 -7.72 -1.60 -5.93
C GLN A 155 -8.16 -0.40 -5.09
N ALA A 156 -9.09 -0.58 -4.15
CA ALA A 156 -9.53 0.50 -3.26
C ALA A 156 -8.37 1.04 -2.40
N ILE A 157 -7.56 0.15 -1.82
CA ILE A 157 -6.41 0.53 -0.98
C ILE A 157 -5.33 1.24 -1.80
N ARG A 158 -5.10 0.84 -3.06
CA ARG A 158 -4.18 1.53 -3.98
C ARG A 158 -4.58 2.98 -4.20
N VAL A 159 -5.87 3.27 -4.34
CA VAL A 159 -6.34 4.66 -4.53
C VAL A 159 -6.29 5.45 -3.23
N ILE A 160 -6.72 4.86 -2.11
CA ILE A 160 -6.87 5.55 -0.83
C ILE A 160 -5.52 6.02 -0.23
N ARG A 161 -4.42 5.40 -0.65
CA ARG A 161 -3.07 5.75 -0.20
C ARG A 161 -2.65 7.15 -0.66
N TYR A 162 -3.10 7.60 -1.83
CA TYR A 162 -2.64 8.86 -2.42
C TYR A 162 -3.11 10.07 -1.61
N PRO A 163 -4.40 10.18 -1.23
CA PRO A 163 -4.85 11.21 -0.29
C PRO A 163 -4.03 11.25 1.01
N LEU A 164 -3.68 10.10 1.59
CA LEU A 164 -2.87 10.02 2.81
C LEU A 164 -1.46 10.56 2.61
N VAL A 165 -0.80 10.19 1.50
CA VAL A 165 0.51 10.70 1.10
C VAL A 165 0.48 12.22 0.88
N ILE A 166 -0.58 12.72 0.24
CA ILE A 166 -0.77 14.16 0.00
C ILE A 166 -0.93 14.89 1.34
N LEU A 167 -1.80 14.41 2.23
CA LEU A 167 -1.98 14.99 3.57
C LEU A 167 -0.67 14.99 4.38
N ALA A 168 0.10 13.91 4.33
CA ALA A 168 1.40 13.81 4.98
C ALA A 168 2.44 14.77 4.38
N SER A 169 2.34 15.07 3.08
CA SER A 169 3.24 15.99 2.39
C SER A 169 3.00 17.46 2.75
N PHE A 170 1.77 17.83 3.13
CA PHE A 170 1.43 19.19 3.55
C PHE A 170 1.53 19.41 5.06
N LEU A 171 1.06 18.44 5.85
CA LEU A 171 0.85 18.58 7.29
C LEU A 171 1.77 17.66 8.12
N GLY A 172 2.68 16.91 7.48
CA GLY A 172 3.59 16.00 8.17
C GLY A 172 2.86 14.91 8.95
N THR A 173 3.33 14.64 10.18
CA THR A 173 2.78 13.58 11.06
C THR A 173 1.32 13.85 11.44
N VAL A 174 0.95 15.12 11.63
CA VAL A 174 -0.44 15.53 11.90
C VAL A 174 -1.35 15.18 10.73
N GLY A 175 -0.88 15.36 9.49
CA GLY A 175 -1.61 14.98 8.27
C GLY A 175 -1.91 13.49 8.20
N VAL A 176 -0.94 12.64 8.58
CA VAL A 176 -1.12 11.19 8.64
C VAL A 176 -2.22 10.83 9.64
N VAL A 177 -2.17 11.40 10.84
CA VAL A 177 -3.16 11.13 11.90
C VAL A 177 -4.55 11.56 11.46
N ILE A 178 -4.69 12.79 10.95
CA ILE A 178 -5.97 13.30 10.46
C ILE A 178 -6.50 12.45 9.30
N GLY A 179 -5.64 12.07 8.36
CA GLY A 179 -6.03 11.23 7.22
C GLY A 179 -6.53 9.85 7.65
N ILE A 180 -5.87 9.22 8.63
CA ILE A 180 -6.32 7.93 9.19
C ILE A 180 -7.65 8.10 9.92
N LEU A 181 -7.83 9.15 10.71
CA LEU A 181 -9.09 9.43 11.41
C LEU A 181 -10.24 9.69 10.43
N ALA A 182 -10.00 10.49 9.39
CA ALA A 182 -10.97 10.76 8.33
C ALA A 182 -11.34 9.48 7.57
N LEU A 183 -10.35 8.63 7.26
CA LEU A 183 -10.58 7.33 6.65
C LEU A 183 -11.46 6.44 7.54
N MET A 184 -11.15 6.34 8.83
CA MET A 184 -11.95 5.56 9.78
C MET A 184 -13.38 6.08 9.89
N ALA A 185 -13.55 7.40 9.98
CA ALA A 185 -14.88 8.03 10.00
C ALA A 185 -15.69 7.72 8.73
N TYR A 186 -15.03 7.77 7.56
CA TYR A 186 -15.65 7.42 6.28
C TYR A 186 -16.09 5.95 6.24
N LEU A 187 -15.23 5.02 6.66
CA LEU A 187 -15.54 3.59 6.70
C LEU A 187 -16.67 3.24 7.68
N CYS A 188 -16.76 3.95 8.81
CA CYS A 188 -17.83 3.79 9.79
C CYS A 188 -19.18 4.33 9.28
N ASN A 189 -19.19 5.37 8.45
CA ASN A 189 -20.42 5.91 7.85
C ASN A 189 -20.93 5.03 6.71
N LEU A 190 -20.04 4.32 6.02
CA LEU A 190 -20.38 3.48 4.88
C LEU A 190 -21.41 2.40 5.25
N ARG A 191 -22.44 2.25 4.40
CA ARG A 191 -23.47 1.22 4.55
C ARG A 191 -23.50 0.29 3.34
N SER A 192 -23.50 -1.01 3.59
CA SER A 192 -23.70 -2.05 2.58
C SER A 192 -25.12 -2.59 2.71
N LEU A 193 -25.99 -2.30 1.73
CA LEU A 193 -27.41 -2.74 1.70
C LEU A 193 -28.12 -2.48 3.04
N GLY A 194 -27.96 -1.27 3.58
CA GLY A 194 -28.55 -0.83 4.84
C GLY A 194 -27.83 -1.25 6.12
N LYS A 195 -26.87 -2.19 6.06
CA LYS A 195 -26.06 -2.60 7.22
C LYS A 195 -24.75 -1.79 7.31
N PRO A 196 -24.26 -1.45 8.51
CA PRO A 196 -22.97 -0.79 8.67
C PRO A 196 -21.83 -1.62 8.07
N TYR A 197 -20.96 -1.00 7.28
CA TYR A 197 -19.82 -1.67 6.64
C TYR A 197 -18.75 -2.13 7.65
N MET A 198 -18.53 -1.32 8.69
CA MET A 198 -17.66 -1.60 9.84
C MET A 198 -18.36 -2.41 10.94
N LYS A 199 -19.40 -3.18 10.62
CA LYS A 199 -20.01 -4.07 11.60
C LYS A 199 -18.97 -5.13 12.02
N LEU A 200 -18.54 -5.07 13.28
CA LEU A 200 -17.89 -6.23 13.93
C LEU A 200 -18.95 -7.33 14.05
N LEU A 201 -18.60 -8.51 13.55
CA LEU A 201 -19.45 -9.70 13.56
C LEU A 201 -19.76 -10.15 14.99
#